data_AF-A0A7V1FAG4-F1
#
_entry.id   AF-A0A7V1FAG4-F1
#
_cell.length_a   1.000
_cell.length_b   1.000
_cell.length_c   1.000
_cell.angle_alpha   90.00
_cell.angle_beta   90.00
_cell.angle_gamma   90.00
#
_symmetry.space_group_name_H-M   'P 1'
#
loop_
_entity.id
_entity.type
_entity.pdbx_description
1 polymer ?
#
loop_
_entity_poly.entity_id
_entity_poly.type
_entity_poly.pdbx_seq_one_letter_code
_entity_poly.pdbx_strand_id
1 'polypeptide(L)'
;YTTIEKGVRIIGPAVIGQNCHFAEGSFLRESVVWDNSVFRGRSHVEYSLIGESFSIRERSFFSRQVMLDVPLEIGELNLLPRNLKIDSLWMPESRSIFEHFKIGFFKKIKRSIDIAGAVFLLTFLLPVFLLTALAVLIDSGRPLLVKKKLLGLWGKPFFAWKFRSLVQKESSRLPKKDYRMTRIGRLLLATGLDELPQLLNVLKGDMSLVGPRPLAMHEMRFSPGWRDVRLRVKPGITGLWQVSGENQFSFHEWIRNDIYYVRNQSLMLDFKILLKTPFKVLKGHE
;
A
#
# COMPACT_ATOMS: atom_id res chain seq x y z
N TYR A 1 -27.52 25.84 1.09
CA TYR A 1 -26.31 25.27 0.46
C TYR A 1 -25.30 24.91 1.52
N THR A 2 -24.55 23.82 1.32
CA THR A 2 -23.46 23.45 2.23
C THR A 2 -22.28 24.39 2.06
N THR A 3 -21.79 24.96 3.15
CA THR A 3 -20.68 25.93 3.17
C THR A 3 -19.44 25.29 3.78
N ILE A 4 -18.32 25.37 3.07
CA ILE A 4 -17.02 24.87 3.54
C ILE A 4 -16.06 26.05 3.53
N GLU A 5 -15.64 26.50 4.71
CA GLU A 5 -14.70 27.60 4.86
C GLU A 5 -13.25 27.20 4.52
N LYS A 6 -12.39 28.21 4.39
CA LYS A 6 -10.97 28.04 4.10
C LYS A 6 -10.32 27.19 5.21
N GLY A 7 -9.40 26.30 4.81
CA GLY A 7 -8.64 25.49 5.76
C GLY A 7 -9.37 24.29 6.36
N VAL A 8 -10.62 24.02 5.97
CA VAL A 8 -11.31 22.78 6.31
C VAL A 8 -10.65 21.59 5.59
N ARG A 9 -10.48 20.48 6.31
CA ARG A 9 -9.89 19.24 5.78
C ARG A 9 -10.89 18.09 5.86
N ILE A 10 -11.28 17.56 4.71
CA ILE A 10 -12.19 16.41 4.61
C ILE A 10 -11.42 15.25 3.97
N ILE A 11 -11.27 14.13 4.68
CA ILE A 11 -10.39 13.01 4.29
C ILE A 11 -11.14 11.67 4.32
N GLY A 12 -11.15 10.94 3.20
CA GLY A 12 -11.76 9.61 3.08
C GLY A 12 -13.20 9.65 2.53
N PRO A 13 -13.92 8.50 2.44
CA PRO A 13 -15.34 8.50 2.11
C PRO A 13 -16.12 9.25 3.19
N ALA A 14 -16.65 10.42 2.84
CA ALA A 14 -17.52 11.21 3.70
C ALA A 14 -18.82 11.50 2.98
N VAL A 15 -19.95 11.37 3.69
CA VAL A 15 -21.27 11.77 3.20
C VAL A 15 -21.64 13.04 3.92
N ILE A 16 -21.97 14.09 3.17
CA ILE A 16 -22.30 15.41 3.71
C ILE A 16 -23.67 15.79 3.20
N GLY A 17 -24.59 15.98 4.15
CA GLY A 17 -25.94 16.44 3.92
C GLY A 17 -26.02 17.87 3.40
N GLN A 18 -27.23 18.30 3.12
CA GLN A 18 -27.53 19.66 2.67
C GLN A 18 -27.41 20.66 3.83
N ASN A 19 -27.16 21.92 3.51
CA ASN A 19 -27.12 23.03 4.47
C ASN A 19 -26.16 22.83 5.65
N CYS A 20 -25.12 22.03 5.47
CA CYS A 20 -24.08 21.89 6.48
C CYS A 20 -23.13 23.11 6.44
N HIS A 21 -22.56 23.49 7.57
CA HIS A 21 -21.57 24.55 7.65
C HIS A 21 -20.29 24.04 8.32
N PHE A 22 -19.16 24.12 7.62
CA PHE A 22 -17.84 23.77 8.15
C PHE A 22 -16.98 25.01 8.28
N ALA A 23 -16.77 25.46 9.51
CA ALA A 23 -15.97 26.64 9.82
C ALA A 23 -14.46 26.36 9.72
N GLU A 24 -13.66 27.43 9.59
CA GLU A 24 -12.21 27.38 9.36
C GLU A 24 -11.48 26.41 10.31
N GLY A 25 -10.59 25.60 9.71
CA GLY A 25 -9.76 24.65 10.43
C GLY A 25 -10.46 23.37 10.89
N SER A 26 -11.75 23.19 10.58
CA SER A 26 -12.47 21.95 10.88
C SER A 26 -11.86 20.75 10.12
N PHE A 27 -11.91 19.58 10.74
CA PHE A 27 -11.37 18.34 10.21
C PHE A 27 -12.44 17.27 10.26
N LEU A 28 -12.75 16.66 9.11
CA LEU A 28 -13.70 15.57 8.97
C LEU A 28 -13.00 14.37 8.32
N ARG A 29 -13.13 13.18 8.89
CA ARG A 29 -12.56 11.97 8.31
C ARG A 29 -13.52 10.79 8.34
N GLU A 30 -13.72 10.12 7.21
CA GLU A 30 -14.46 8.85 7.14
C GLU A 30 -15.78 8.86 7.94
N SER A 31 -16.60 9.91 7.75
CA SER A 31 -17.77 10.20 8.59
C SER A 31 -19.02 10.52 7.76
N VAL A 32 -20.19 10.29 8.34
CA VAL A 32 -21.49 10.64 7.75
C VAL A 32 -22.06 11.82 8.52
N VAL A 33 -22.44 12.86 7.81
CA VAL A 33 -23.01 14.09 8.37
C VAL A 33 -24.34 14.33 7.67
N TRP A 34 -25.43 14.37 8.42
CA TRP A 34 -26.76 14.70 7.91
C TRP A 34 -27.01 16.20 7.86
N ASP A 35 -28.15 16.56 7.28
CA ASP A 35 -28.51 17.91 6.90
C ASP A 35 -28.47 18.89 8.09
N ASN A 36 -28.29 20.18 7.78
CA ASN A 36 -28.35 21.28 8.74
C ASN A 36 -27.30 21.23 9.88
N SER A 37 -26.26 20.41 9.76
CA SER A 37 -25.21 20.27 10.77
C SER A 37 -24.15 21.38 10.69
N VAL A 38 -23.71 21.88 11.85
CA VAL A 38 -22.76 22.99 11.98
C VAL A 38 -21.49 22.56 12.71
N PHE A 39 -20.35 22.65 12.05
CA PHE A 39 -19.02 22.40 12.58
C PHE A 39 -18.34 23.73 12.85
N ARG A 40 -18.20 24.08 14.13
CA ARG A 40 -17.51 25.30 14.53
C ARG A 40 -15.99 25.12 14.42
N GLY A 41 -15.27 26.23 14.40
CA GLY A 41 -13.86 26.29 13.99
C GLY A 41 -12.97 25.25 14.67
N ARG A 42 -11.98 24.72 13.95
CA ARG A 42 -11.01 23.75 14.49
C ARG A 42 -11.63 22.50 15.15
N SER A 43 -12.87 22.14 14.83
CA SER A 43 -13.48 20.88 15.27
C SER A 43 -12.82 19.69 14.55
N HIS A 44 -12.73 18.54 15.21
CA HIS A 44 -12.13 17.33 14.66
C HIS A 44 -13.11 16.16 14.82
N VAL A 45 -13.57 15.61 13.71
CA VAL A 45 -14.50 14.48 13.69
C VAL A 45 -13.93 13.41 12.78
N GLU A 46 -13.81 12.19 13.30
CA GLU A 46 -13.37 11.04 12.52
C GLU A 46 -14.23 9.79 12.79
N TYR A 47 -14.43 8.94 11.78
CA TYR A 47 -15.12 7.66 11.92
C TYR A 47 -16.51 7.74 12.58
N SER A 48 -17.24 8.84 12.40
CA SER A 48 -18.45 9.14 13.19
C SER A 48 -19.69 9.35 12.32
N LEU A 49 -20.87 9.16 12.92
CA LEU A 49 -22.17 9.48 12.32
C LEU A 49 -22.78 10.64 13.09
N ILE A 50 -23.06 11.74 12.39
CA ILE A 50 -23.63 12.97 12.92
C ILE A 50 -25.01 13.15 12.30
N GLY A 51 -26.02 13.19 13.15
CA GLY A 51 -27.42 13.33 12.82
C GLY A 51 -27.78 14.72 12.33
N GLU A 52 -29.06 14.95 12.08
CA GLU A 52 -29.54 16.23 11.57
C GLU A 52 -29.43 17.33 12.61
N SER A 53 -29.13 18.57 12.18
CA SER A 53 -29.14 19.76 13.04
C SER A 53 -28.15 19.76 14.22
N PHE A 54 -27.12 18.92 14.20
CA PHE A 54 -26.10 18.90 15.24
C PHE A 54 -25.15 20.11 15.14
N SER A 55 -24.82 20.70 16.29
CA SER A 55 -23.76 21.71 16.38
C SER A 55 -22.52 21.18 17.10
N ILE A 56 -21.48 20.90 16.33
CA ILE A 56 -20.16 20.49 16.82
C ILE A 56 -19.41 21.74 17.29
N ARG A 57 -19.00 21.72 18.57
CA ARG A 57 -18.35 22.86 19.24
C ARG A 57 -16.95 23.14 18.67
N GLU A 58 -16.48 24.38 18.88
CA GLU A 58 -15.11 24.74 18.50
C GLU A 58 -14.12 23.87 19.27
N ARG A 59 -13.05 23.40 18.60
CA ARG A 59 -11.96 22.60 19.20
C ARG A 59 -12.40 21.29 19.88
N SER A 60 -13.57 20.75 19.55
CA SER A 60 -13.97 19.42 20.02
C SER A 60 -13.34 18.31 19.18
N PHE A 61 -13.03 17.18 19.81
CA PHE A 61 -12.55 15.98 19.14
C PHE A 61 -13.55 14.83 19.33
N PHE A 62 -14.02 14.26 18.22
CA PHE A 62 -14.92 13.12 18.18
C PHE A 62 -14.35 12.03 17.29
N SER A 63 -14.32 10.81 17.80
CA SER A 63 -13.86 9.64 17.07
C SER A 63 -14.76 8.45 17.39
N ARG A 64 -15.27 7.76 16.36
CA ARG A 64 -16.12 6.57 16.49
C ARG A 64 -17.39 6.77 17.33
N GLN A 65 -18.07 7.90 17.12
CA GLN A 65 -19.32 8.20 17.81
C GLN A 65 -20.52 8.24 16.86
N VAL A 66 -21.69 7.97 17.42
CA VAL A 66 -22.99 8.12 16.75
C VAL A 66 -23.79 9.15 17.54
N MET A 67 -24.07 10.28 16.91
CA MET A 67 -24.81 11.40 17.47
C MET A 67 -26.12 11.52 16.69
N LEU A 68 -27.24 11.20 17.32
CA LEU A 68 -28.57 11.22 16.70
C LEU A 68 -29.52 11.97 17.63
N ASP A 69 -30.33 12.87 17.07
CA ASP A 69 -31.36 13.62 17.79
C ASP A 69 -32.73 13.00 17.48
N VAL A 70 -32.82 11.71 17.77
CA VAL A 70 -34.05 10.93 17.67
C VAL A 70 -34.24 10.28 19.04
N PRO A 71 -35.43 10.32 19.66
CA PRO A 71 -35.72 9.47 20.80
C PRO A 71 -35.57 8.03 20.31
N LEU A 72 -34.46 7.39 20.65
CA LEU A 72 -34.20 6.02 20.23
C LEU A 72 -35.06 5.11 21.12
N GLU A 73 -36.37 5.04 20.86
CA GLU A 73 -37.11 3.86 21.27
C GLU A 73 -36.48 2.67 20.53
N ILE A 74 -36.16 1.61 21.29
CA ILE A 74 -35.57 0.37 20.76
C ILE A 74 -36.64 -0.29 19.87
N GLY A 75 -36.74 0.19 18.63
CA GLY A 75 -37.80 -0.13 17.69
C GLY A 75 -38.03 0.95 16.62
N GLU A 76 -37.81 2.23 16.93
CA GLU A 76 -38.00 3.35 15.98
C GLU A 76 -36.76 3.72 15.18
N LEU A 77 -35.58 3.37 15.68
CA LEU A 77 -34.48 3.19 14.73
C LEU A 77 -34.90 2.06 13.79
N ASN A 78 -34.95 2.37 12.49
CA ASN A 78 -34.54 1.41 11.47
C ASN A 78 -33.04 1.05 11.68
N LEU A 79 -32.67 0.60 12.88
CA LEU A 79 -31.67 -0.42 13.06
C LEU A 79 -32.18 -1.50 12.14
N LEU A 80 -31.41 -1.75 11.08
CA LEU A 80 -31.59 -2.88 10.18
C LEU A 80 -32.30 -3.98 10.98
N PRO A 81 -33.55 -4.40 10.64
CA PRO A 81 -34.28 -5.41 11.37
C PRO A 81 -33.33 -6.47 11.91
N ARG A 82 -33.59 -7.08 13.07
CA ARG A 82 -32.83 -8.28 13.47
C ARG A 82 -32.79 -9.34 12.35
N ASN A 83 -33.73 -9.23 11.41
CA ASN A 83 -33.85 -9.98 10.17
C ASN A 83 -33.71 -9.13 8.90
N LEU A 84 -32.95 -8.03 8.90
CA LEU A 84 -32.57 -7.38 7.65
C LEU A 84 -31.71 -8.41 6.92
N LYS A 85 -32.27 -8.99 5.85
CA LYS A 85 -31.44 -9.49 4.79
C LYS A 85 -30.69 -8.29 4.25
N ILE A 86 -29.48 -8.11 4.76
CA ILE A 86 -28.56 -7.19 4.16
C ILE A 86 -28.16 -7.87 2.84
N ASP A 87 -28.86 -7.54 1.75
CA ASP A 87 -28.63 -8.17 0.45
C ASP A 87 -27.18 -7.98 -0.02
N SER A 88 -26.51 -6.92 0.47
CA SER A 88 -25.05 -6.89 0.58
C SER A 88 -24.60 -5.82 1.57
N LEU A 89 -24.34 -6.22 2.81
CA LEU A 89 -23.27 -5.55 3.55
C LEU A 89 -22.05 -5.88 2.69
N TRP A 90 -21.10 -4.96 2.48
CA TRP A 90 -19.74 -5.40 2.14
C TRP A 90 -19.12 -6.07 3.37
N MET A 91 -19.83 -7.05 3.96
CA MET A 91 -19.21 -8.28 4.40
C MET A 91 -18.33 -8.70 3.23
N PRO A 92 -17.05 -9.04 3.42
CA PRO A 92 -16.42 -9.90 2.43
C PRO A 92 -17.43 -11.03 2.29
N GLU A 93 -18.04 -11.19 1.11
CA GLU A 93 -18.99 -12.29 0.84
C GLU A 93 -18.48 -13.47 1.64
N SER A 94 -19.33 -14.10 2.46
CA SER A 94 -18.93 -15.34 3.10
C SER A 94 -18.55 -16.27 1.96
N ARG A 95 -17.27 -16.23 1.60
CA ARG A 95 -16.76 -16.86 0.40
C ARG A 95 -17.09 -18.31 0.66
N SER A 96 -17.86 -18.91 -0.24
CA SER A 96 -18.24 -20.30 -0.04
C SER A 96 -16.99 -21.13 0.26
N ILE A 97 -17.13 -22.26 0.93
CA ILE A 97 -15.99 -23.17 1.19
C ILE A 97 -15.21 -23.42 -0.12
N PHE A 98 -15.92 -23.47 -1.25
CA PHE A 98 -15.36 -23.55 -2.60
C PHE A 98 -14.50 -22.34 -2.98
N GLU A 99 -14.92 -21.10 -2.72
CA GLU A 99 -14.10 -19.92 -2.98
C GLU A 99 -12.86 -19.85 -2.08
N HIS A 100 -12.99 -20.22 -0.80
CA HIS A 100 -11.82 -20.37 0.08
C HIS A 100 -10.86 -21.44 -0.43
N PHE A 101 -11.37 -22.57 -0.93
CA PHE A 101 -10.58 -23.63 -1.51
C PHE A 101 -9.88 -23.17 -2.81
N LYS A 102 -10.59 -22.50 -3.71
CA LYS A 102 -10.02 -21.91 -4.94
C LYS A 102 -8.89 -20.94 -4.61
N ILE A 103 -9.09 -20.06 -3.63
CA ILE A 103 -8.05 -19.10 -3.20
C ILE A 103 -6.86 -19.83 -2.58
N GLY A 104 -7.11 -20.85 -1.75
CA GLY A 104 -6.06 -21.67 -1.15
C GLY A 104 -5.24 -22.41 -2.20
N PHE A 105 -5.92 -23.02 -3.17
CA PHE A 105 -5.32 -23.74 -4.29
C PHE A 105 -4.52 -22.80 -5.20
N PHE A 106 -5.10 -21.66 -5.59
CA PHE A 106 -4.41 -20.59 -6.31
C PHE A 106 -3.14 -20.16 -5.60
N LYS A 107 -3.20 -19.89 -4.29
CA LYS A 107 -2.04 -19.48 -3.49
C LYS A 107 -0.95 -20.56 -3.46
N LYS A 108 -1.33 -21.84 -3.37
CA LYS A 108 -0.38 -22.97 -3.43
C LYS A 108 0.29 -23.06 -4.81
N ILE A 109 -0.47 -23.00 -5.90
CA ILE A 109 0.09 -23.02 -7.26
C ILE A 109 1.01 -21.82 -7.48
N LYS A 110 0.52 -20.61 -7.16
CA LYS A 110 1.32 -19.38 -7.25
C LYS A 110 2.63 -19.52 -6.48
N ARG A 111 2.58 -20.12 -5.28
CA ARG A 111 3.78 -20.36 -4.49
C ARG A 111 4.76 -21.34 -5.16
N SER A 112 4.28 -22.41 -5.77
CA SER A 112 5.12 -23.35 -6.52
C SER A 112 5.79 -22.66 -7.72
N ILE A 113 5.03 -21.84 -8.46
CA ILE A 113 5.55 -21.03 -9.57
C ILE A 113 6.60 -20.03 -9.08
N ASP A 114 6.34 -19.34 -7.96
CA ASP A 114 7.28 -18.40 -7.37
C ASP A 114 8.62 -19.07 -7.03
N ILE A 115 8.58 -20.27 -6.43
CA ILE A 115 9.79 -21.02 -6.08
C ILE A 115 10.50 -21.50 -7.35
N ALA A 116 9.79 -22.15 -8.27
CA ALA A 116 10.38 -22.67 -9.51
C ALA A 116 11.01 -21.55 -10.35
N GLY A 117 10.30 -20.43 -10.52
CA GLY A 117 10.80 -19.27 -11.24
C GLY A 117 11.97 -18.59 -10.52
N ALA A 118 11.96 -18.49 -9.19
CA ALA A 118 13.08 -17.92 -8.45
C ALA A 118 14.34 -18.80 -8.53
N VAL A 119 14.20 -20.13 -8.44
CA VAL A 119 15.32 -21.06 -8.65
C VAL A 119 15.85 -20.95 -10.08
N PHE A 120 14.96 -20.96 -11.08
CA PHE A 120 15.34 -20.81 -12.48
C PHE A 120 16.11 -19.51 -12.73
N LEU A 121 15.57 -18.37 -12.27
CA LEU A 121 16.20 -17.06 -12.43
C LEU A 121 17.54 -16.97 -11.69
N LEU A 122 17.66 -17.51 -10.48
CA LEU A 122 18.92 -17.52 -9.73
C LEU A 122 19.98 -18.36 -10.43
N THR A 123 19.62 -19.53 -10.95
CA THR A 123 20.56 -20.40 -11.68
C THR A 123 20.97 -19.77 -13.01
N PHE A 124 20.01 -19.26 -13.78
CA PHE A 124 20.26 -18.66 -15.10
C PHE A 124 21.05 -17.34 -14.99
N LEU A 125 20.73 -16.51 -13.99
CA LEU A 125 21.41 -15.24 -13.75
C LEU A 125 22.60 -15.36 -12.78
N LEU A 126 23.02 -16.59 -12.43
CA LEU A 126 24.15 -16.81 -11.52
C LEU A 126 25.43 -16.10 -11.99
N PRO A 127 25.83 -16.14 -13.29
CA PRO A 127 27.01 -15.41 -13.74
C PRO A 127 26.89 -13.90 -13.53
N VAL A 128 25.71 -13.33 -13.83
CA VAL A 128 25.42 -11.90 -13.64
C VAL A 128 25.45 -11.53 -12.16
N PHE A 129 24.90 -12.39 -11.30
CA PHE A 129 24.93 -12.19 -9.85
C PHE A 129 26.36 -12.15 -9.32
N LEU A 130 27.22 -13.08 -9.75
CA LEU A 130 28.63 -13.14 -9.33
C LEU A 130 29.44 -11.95 -9.85
N LEU A 131 29.26 -11.55 -11.11
CA LEU A 131 29.91 -10.37 -11.68
C LEU A 131 29.48 -9.09 -10.96
N THR A 132 28.20 -8.98 -10.64
CA THR A 132 27.65 -7.86 -9.87
C THR A 132 28.24 -7.82 -8.46
N ALA A 133 28.31 -8.96 -7.78
CA ALA A 133 28.92 -9.08 -6.46
C ALA A 133 30.40 -8.67 -6.47
N LEU A 134 31.16 -9.09 -7.50
CA LEU A 134 32.55 -8.68 -7.68
C LEU A 134 32.68 -7.18 -7.95
N ALA A 135 31.84 -6.61 -8.81
CA ALA A 135 31.85 -5.17 -9.08
C ALA A 135 31.56 -4.34 -7.81
N VAL A 136 30.60 -4.77 -6.98
CA VAL A 136 30.30 -4.15 -5.69
C VAL A 136 31.47 -4.28 -4.72
N LEU A 137 32.15 -5.44 -4.70
CA LEU A 137 33.32 -5.67 -3.85
C LEU A 137 34.46 -4.71 -4.20
N ILE A 138 34.72 -4.51 -5.49
CA ILE A 138 35.80 -3.65 -5.99
C ILE A 138 35.47 -2.17 -5.75
N ASP A 139 34.22 -1.75 -5.98
CA ASP A 139 33.82 -0.33 -5.90
C ASP A 139 33.57 0.14 -4.46
N SER A 140 32.97 -0.70 -3.61
CA SER A 140 32.48 -0.31 -2.28
C SER A 140 32.96 -1.19 -1.12
N GLY A 141 33.67 -2.28 -1.41
CA GLY A 141 34.13 -3.24 -0.41
C GLY A 141 33.01 -4.05 0.24
N ARG A 142 33.26 -4.56 1.45
CA ARG A 142 32.27 -5.28 2.25
C ARG A 142 31.44 -4.31 3.11
N PRO A 143 30.16 -4.61 3.40
CA PRO A 143 29.39 -5.79 2.97
C PRO A 143 28.84 -5.68 1.54
N LEU A 144 28.71 -6.82 0.85
CA LEU A 144 28.15 -6.91 -0.51
C LEU A 144 26.64 -6.71 -0.55
N LEU A 145 25.95 -7.35 0.40
CA LEU A 145 24.50 -7.32 0.53
C LEU A 145 24.11 -6.48 1.73
N VAL A 146 23.10 -5.63 1.53
CA VAL A 146 22.46 -4.86 2.58
C VAL A 146 20.98 -5.24 2.65
N LYS A 147 20.37 -5.03 3.82
CA LYS A 147 18.97 -5.34 4.05
C LYS A 147 18.16 -4.08 4.37
N LYS A 148 16.98 -3.93 3.74
CA LYS A 148 16.00 -2.88 4.05
C LYS A 148 14.81 -3.53 4.78
N LYS A 149 14.39 -2.97 5.92
CA LYS A 149 13.18 -3.41 6.64
C LYS A 149 11.93 -2.92 5.90
N LEU A 150 11.10 -3.85 5.43
CA LEU A 150 9.89 -3.59 4.65
C LEU A 150 8.71 -4.38 5.25
N LEU A 151 7.49 -4.09 4.79
CA LEU A 151 6.29 -4.82 5.21
C LEU A 151 5.85 -5.81 4.13
N GLY A 152 5.57 -7.04 4.57
CA GLY A 152 5.08 -8.13 3.74
C GLY A 152 3.62 -8.48 4.00
N LEU A 153 3.26 -9.73 3.73
CA LEU A 153 1.90 -10.24 3.93
C LEU A 153 1.40 -9.99 5.36
N TRP A 154 0.20 -9.43 5.48
CA TRP A 154 -0.45 -9.01 6.73
C TRP A 154 0.36 -7.98 7.53
N GLY A 155 1.19 -7.18 6.86
CA GLY A 155 2.04 -6.21 7.53
C GLY A 155 3.20 -6.82 8.31
N LYS A 156 3.49 -8.13 8.14
CA LYS A 156 4.64 -8.76 8.80
C LYS A 156 5.93 -8.12 8.32
N PRO A 157 6.79 -7.59 9.21
CA PRO A 157 8.04 -6.98 8.80
C PRO A 157 9.01 -8.06 8.31
N PHE A 158 9.71 -7.78 7.22
CA PHE A 158 10.79 -8.63 6.71
C PHE A 158 11.97 -7.78 6.22
N PHE A 159 13.09 -8.44 5.95
CA PHE A 159 14.30 -7.82 5.44
C PHE A 159 14.46 -8.15 3.97
N ALA A 160 14.25 -7.17 3.09
CA ALA A 160 14.52 -7.30 1.67
C ALA A 160 16.03 -7.14 1.41
N TRP A 161 16.62 -8.12 0.76
CA TRP A 161 18.03 -8.12 0.39
C TRP A 161 18.27 -7.33 -0.88
N LYS A 162 19.36 -6.59 -0.93
CA LYS A 162 19.82 -5.90 -2.14
C LYS A 162 21.33 -5.74 -2.14
N PHE A 163 21.92 -5.52 -3.31
CA PHE A 163 23.33 -5.14 -3.39
C PHE A 163 23.58 -3.77 -2.76
N ARG A 164 24.75 -3.60 -2.18
CA ARG A 164 25.18 -2.31 -1.62
C ARG A 164 25.44 -1.32 -2.77
N SER A 165 24.63 -0.27 -2.82
CA SER A 165 24.81 0.85 -3.77
C SER A 165 25.21 2.16 -3.09
N LEU A 166 25.12 2.23 -1.76
CA LEU A 166 25.43 3.41 -0.96
C LEU A 166 26.59 3.15 0.00
N VAL A 167 27.51 4.10 0.09
CA VAL A 167 28.62 4.11 1.06
C VAL A 167 28.42 5.29 2.00
N GLN A 168 28.51 5.03 3.31
CA GLN A 168 28.49 6.06 4.33
C GLN A 168 29.87 6.70 4.39
N LYS A 169 29.93 8.04 4.31
CA LYS A 169 31.17 8.75 4.59
C LYS A 169 31.31 8.93 6.10
N GLU A 170 32.46 8.59 6.66
CA GLU A 170 32.81 9.04 8.00
C GLU A 170 33.08 10.55 7.93
N SER A 171 32.07 11.35 8.28
CA SER A 171 32.29 12.77 8.56
C SER A 171 32.22 12.97 10.06
N SER A 172 33.38 13.18 10.69
CA SER A 172 33.51 13.49 12.12
C SER A 172 32.86 14.80 12.56
N ARG A 173 32.26 15.57 11.64
CA ARG A 173 31.79 16.95 11.87
C ARG A 173 30.30 17.21 11.56
N LEU A 174 29.52 16.20 11.16
CA LEU A 174 28.09 16.38 10.86
C LEU A 174 27.24 15.30 11.56
N PRO A 175 26.13 15.67 12.24
CA PRO A 175 25.24 14.72 12.91
C PRO A 175 24.37 13.89 11.95
N LYS A 176 24.40 14.20 10.64
CA LYS A 176 23.66 13.46 9.60
C LYS A 176 24.61 12.50 8.88
N LYS A 177 24.17 11.24 8.77
CA LYS A 177 24.83 10.24 7.92
C LYS A 177 24.75 10.69 6.46
N ASP A 178 25.87 11.14 5.90
CA ASP A 178 25.99 11.48 4.49
C ASP A 178 26.28 10.21 3.69
N TYR A 179 25.29 9.76 2.91
CA TYR A 179 25.40 8.58 2.07
C TYR A 179 25.67 9.02 0.63
N ARG A 180 26.77 8.53 0.04
CA ARG A 180 27.07 8.76 -1.37
C ARG A 180 26.78 7.50 -2.18
N MET A 181 26.18 7.72 -3.35
CA MET A 181 26.00 6.68 -4.35
C MET A 181 27.34 6.33 -4.97
N THR A 182 27.65 5.04 -5.07
CA THR A 182 28.88 4.60 -5.72
C THR A 182 28.73 4.58 -7.25
N ARG A 183 29.84 4.39 -7.99
CA ARG A 183 29.79 4.38 -9.46
C ARG A 183 29.00 3.16 -9.94
N ILE A 184 29.31 1.99 -9.39
CA ILE A 184 28.56 0.76 -9.65
C ILE A 184 27.14 0.89 -9.09
N GLY A 185 26.95 1.52 -7.92
CA GLY A 185 25.63 1.76 -7.34
C GLY A 185 24.65 2.47 -8.28
N ARG A 186 25.12 3.46 -9.05
CA ARG A 186 24.30 4.11 -10.08
C ARG A 186 23.90 3.16 -11.21
N LEU A 187 24.84 2.35 -11.70
CA LEU A 187 24.58 1.35 -12.74
C LEU A 187 23.57 0.30 -12.25
N LEU A 188 23.72 -0.18 -11.02
CA LEU A 188 22.82 -1.18 -10.45
C LEU A 188 21.39 -0.66 -10.32
N LEU A 189 21.22 0.61 -9.95
CA LEU A 189 19.90 1.24 -9.91
C LEU A 189 19.30 1.43 -11.30
N ALA A 190 20.11 1.86 -12.27
CA ALA A 190 19.64 2.06 -13.65
C ALA A 190 19.20 0.76 -14.32
N THR A 191 19.87 -0.35 -13.98
CA THR A 191 19.60 -1.68 -14.55
C THR A 191 18.64 -2.53 -13.71
N GLY A 192 18.30 -2.10 -12.49
CA GLY A 192 17.53 -2.88 -11.52
C GLY A 192 18.28 -4.10 -10.96
N LEU A 193 19.58 -4.25 -11.24
CA LEU A 193 20.38 -5.37 -10.77
C LEU A 193 20.59 -5.35 -9.24
N ASP A 194 20.42 -4.20 -8.58
CA ASP A 194 20.55 -4.11 -7.13
C ASP A 194 19.52 -4.98 -6.39
N GLU A 195 18.35 -5.22 -7.00
CA GLU A 195 17.25 -5.98 -6.42
C GLU A 195 17.33 -7.50 -6.69
N LEU A 196 18.29 -8.00 -7.47
CA LEU A 196 18.47 -9.44 -7.73
C LEU A 196 18.50 -10.32 -6.46
N PRO A 197 19.17 -9.92 -5.35
CA PRO A 197 19.17 -10.70 -4.11
C PRO A 197 17.78 -10.91 -3.50
N GLN A 198 16.75 -10.15 -3.89
CA GLN A 198 15.37 -10.35 -3.44
C GLN A 198 14.78 -11.69 -3.92
N LEU A 199 15.36 -12.35 -4.93
CA LEU A 199 14.99 -13.72 -5.29
C LEU A 199 15.15 -14.69 -4.10
N LEU A 200 16.11 -14.44 -3.20
CA LEU A 200 16.26 -15.19 -1.95
C LEU A 200 15.07 -14.96 -0.99
N ASN A 201 14.49 -13.76 -0.98
CA ASN A 201 13.26 -13.47 -0.22
C ASN A 201 12.06 -14.21 -0.80
N VAL A 202 12.01 -14.40 -2.12
CA VAL A 202 10.99 -15.24 -2.76
C VAL A 202 11.16 -16.69 -2.32
N LEU A 203 12.36 -17.25 -2.38
CA LEU A 203 12.61 -18.63 -1.90
C LEU A 203 12.24 -18.81 -0.42
N LYS A 204 12.63 -17.86 0.44
CA LYS A 204 12.27 -17.86 1.87
C LYS A 204 10.76 -17.73 2.13
N GLY A 205 10.03 -17.12 1.19
CA GLY A 205 8.58 -16.94 1.27
C GLY A 205 8.13 -15.61 1.85
N ASP A 206 9.05 -14.67 2.07
CA ASP A 206 8.73 -13.29 2.45
C ASP A 206 8.11 -12.52 1.26
N MET A 207 8.49 -12.88 0.03
CA MET A 207 8.06 -12.26 -1.22
C MET A 207 7.50 -13.28 -2.23
N SER A 208 6.92 -12.74 -3.31
CA SER A 208 6.44 -13.42 -4.52
C SER A 208 7.21 -12.87 -5.73
N LEU A 209 7.23 -13.58 -6.87
CA LEU A 209 7.81 -13.01 -8.10
C LEU A 209 6.99 -11.80 -8.55
N VAL A 210 5.66 -11.96 -8.56
CA VAL A 210 4.70 -10.92 -8.93
C VAL A 210 3.87 -10.50 -7.71
N GLY A 211 3.77 -9.19 -7.49
CA GLY A 211 3.03 -8.59 -6.39
C GLY A 211 3.25 -7.08 -6.27
N PRO A 212 2.55 -6.37 -5.36
CA PRO A 212 2.83 -4.97 -5.07
C PRO A 212 4.28 -4.77 -4.61
N ARG A 213 4.93 -3.65 -4.98
CA ARG A 213 6.34 -3.36 -4.58
C ARG A 213 6.48 -3.34 -3.06
N PRO A 214 7.44 -4.00 -2.42
CA PRO A 214 7.56 -3.93 -0.96
C PRO A 214 7.89 -2.49 -0.52
N LEU A 215 7.14 -1.97 0.46
CA LEU A 215 7.28 -0.59 0.97
C LEU A 215 7.47 -0.60 2.49
N ALA A 216 8.19 0.41 2.99
CA ALA A 216 8.28 0.64 4.42
C ALA A 216 7.02 1.34 4.93
N MET A 217 6.72 1.23 6.22
CA MET A 217 5.51 1.82 6.81
C MET A 217 5.40 3.34 6.54
N HIS A 218 6.50 4.07 6.67
CA HIS A 218 6.49 5.52 6.46
C HIS A 218 6.11 5.93 5.02
N GLU A 219 6.34 5.07 4.02
CA GLU A 219 5.99 5.33 2.60
C GLU A 219 4.48 5.18 2.36
N MET A 220 3.78 4.43 3.22
CA MET A 220 2.35 4.14 3.09
C MET A 220 1.47 4.91 4.08
N ARG A 221 2.07 5.74 4.94
CA ARG A 221 1.37 6.40 6.07
C ARG A 221 0.21 7.30 5.65
N PHE A 222 0.25 7.84 4.44
CA PHE A 222 -0.71 8.81 3.94
C PHE A 222 -1.99 8.18 3.37
N SER A 223 -2.02 6.87 3.12
CA SER A 223 -3.21 6.17 2.65
C SER A 223 -3.39 4.82 3.35
N PRO A 224 -4.01 4.80 4.55
CA PRO A 224 -4.30 3.58 5.29
C PRO A 224 -5.13 2.57 4.50
N GLY A 225 -6.15 3.00 3.75
CA GLY A 225 -6.98 2.11 2.94
C GLY A 225 -6.18 1.39 1.85
N TRP A 226 -5.32 2.13 1.11
CA TRP A 226 -4.42 1.52 0.13
C TRP A 226 -3.40 0.57 0.77
N ARG A 227 -2.80 1.00 1.89
CA ARG A 227 -1.87 0.18 2.69
C ARG A 227 -2.50 -1.15 3.10
N ASP A 228 -3.72 -1.12 3.61
CA ASP A 228 -4.35 -2.31 4.16
C ASP A 228 -4.79 -3.27 3.05
N VAL A 229 -5.11 -2.76 1.85
CA VAL A 229 -5.39 -3.59 0.67
C VAL A 229 -4.13 -4.29 0.17
N ARG A 230 -3.04 -3.55 -0.08
CA ARG A 230 -1.80 -4.11 -0.64
C ARG A 230 -1.12 -5.12 0.29
N LEU A 231 -1.26 -4.97 1.60
CA LEU A 231 -0.71 -5.91 2.59
C LEU A 231 -1.49 -7.23 2.69
N ARG A 232 -2.62 -7.41 1.96
CA ARG A 232 -3.36 -8.69 1.92
C ARG A 232 -2.68 -9.78 1.08
N VAL A 233 -1.66 -9.41 0.32
CA VAL A 233 -0.92 -10.32 -0.56
C VAL A 233 0.58 -10.19 -0.29
N LYS A 234 1.37 -11.19 -0.70
CA LYS A 234 2.82 -11.07 -0.62
C LYS A 234 3.30 -9.97 -1.59
N PRO A 235 4.23 -9.11 -1.17
CA PRO A 235 4.85 -8.17 -2.10
C PRO A 235 5.65 -8.91 -3.18
N GLY A 236 5.80 -8.26 -4.33
CA GLY A 236 6.47 -8.79 -5.51
C GLY A 236 7.84 -8.18 -5.76
N ILE A 237 8.69 -8.90 -6.50
CA ILE A 237 9.88 -8.29 -7.13
C ILE A 237 9.42 -7.36 -8.26
N THR A 238 8.49 -7.86 -9.09
CA THR A 238 7.78 -7.07 -10.10
C THR A 238 6.29 -6.98 -9.76
N GLY A 239 5.58 -6.04 -10.36
CA GLY A 239 4.19 -5.75 -10.07
C GLY A 239 3.52 -5.00 -11.21
N LEU A 240 2.19 -4.97 -11.19
CA LEU A 240 1.41 -4.35 -12.27
C LEU A 240 1.80 -2.89 -12.49
N TRP A 241 1.94 -2.10 -11.42
CA TRP A 241 2.33 -0.69 -11.56
C TRP A 241 3.72 -0.53 -12.18
N GLN A 242 4.67 -1.44 -11.91
CA GLN A 242 6.04 -1.39 -12.47
C GLN A 242 6.01 -1.53 -13.98
N VAL A 243 5.13 -2.40 -14.50
CA VAL A 243 5.04 -2.67 -15.95
C VAL A 243 4.03 -1.78 -16.68
N SER A 244 3.05 -1.19 -15.98
CA SER A 244 1.99 -0.38 -16.58
C SER A 244 2.32 1.11 -16.67
N GLY A 245 3.37 1.61 -16.00
CA GLY A 245 3.61 3.04 -15.88
C GLY A 245 3.97 3.73 -17.20
N GLU A 246 3.00 4.38 -17.84
CA GLU A 246 3.21 5.40 -18.89
C GLU A 246 3.65 6.74 -18.28
N ASN A 247 3.17 7.06 -17.07
CA ASN A 247 3.57 8.22 -16.28
C ASN A 247 4.09 7.78 -14.90
N GLN A 248 5.42 7.69 -14.75
CA GLN A 248 6.07 7.19 -13.52
C GLN A 248 5.79 8.04 -12.27
N PHE A 249 5.28 9.27 -12.45
CA PHE A 249 5.09 10.27 -11.39
C PHE A 249 3.69 10.30 -10.76
N SER A 250 2.68 9.61 -11.31
CA SER A 250 1.32 9.64 -10.75
C SER A 250 1.15 8.61 -9.63
N PHE A 251 1.27 9.06 -8.38
CA PHE A 251 1.02 8.22 -7.19
C PHE A 251 -0.37 7.58 -7.18
N HIS A 252 -1.37 8.25 -7.75
CA HIS A 252 -2.73 7.71 -7.88
C HIS A 252 -2.79 6.49 -8.80
N GLU A 253 -2.02 6.47 -9.89
CA GLU A 253 -1.93 5.31 -10.78
C GLU A 253 -1.23 4.13 -10.09
N TRP A 254 -0.26 4.39 -9.22
CA TRP A 254 0.33 3.32 -8.39
C TRP A 254 -0.71 2.70 -7.47
N ILE A 255 -1.48 3.52 -6.76
CA ILE A 255 -2.56 3.06 -5.89
C ILE A 255 -3.57 2.22 -6.68
N ARG A 256 -4.01 2.73 -7.84
CA ARG A 256 -4.98 2.07 -8.71
C ARG A 256 -4.48 0.70 -9.17
N ASN A 257 -3.24 0.62 -9.66
CA ASN A 257 -2.65 -0.62 -10.13
C ASN A 257 -2.43 -1.65 -9.00
N ASP A 258 -1.99 -1.20 -7.81
CA ASP A 258 -1.86 -2.06 -6.63
C ASP A 258 -3.23 -2.64 -6.21
N ILE A 259 -4.28 -1.80 -6.12
CA ILE A 259 -5.63 -2.23 -5.78
C ILE A 259 -6.19 -3.19 -6.84
N TYR A 260 -6.02 -2.85 -8.12
CA TYR A 260 -6.47 -3.69 -9.23
C TYR A 260 -5.80 -5.06 -9.19
N TYR A 261 -4.48 -5.11 -9.01
CA TYR A 261 -3.74 -6.35 -8.93
C TYR A 261 -4.24 -7.23 -7.77
N VAL A 262 -4.38 -6.65 -6.56
CA VAL A 262 -4.86 -7.40 -5.38
C VAL A 262 -6.26 -7.97 -5.57
N ARG A 263 -7.15 -7.23 -6.25
CA ARG A 263 -8.53 -7.67 -6.52
C ARG A 263 -8.62 -8.73 -7.63
N ASN A 264 -7.74 -8.66 -8.63
CA ASN A 264 -7.82 -9.48 -9.85
C ASN A 264 -6.66 -10.48 -9.98
N GLN A 265 -6.11 -10.94 -8.85
CA GLN A 265 -5.00 -11.90 -8.86
C GLN A 265 -5.39 -13.16 -9.62
N SER A 266 -4.61 -13.46 -10.65
CA SER A 266 -4.74 -14.68 -11.46
C SER A 266 -3.39 -15.05 -12.03
N LEU A 267 -3.20 -16.34 -12.34
CA LEU A 267 -1.95 -16.81 -12.94
C LEU A 267 -1.69 -16.16 -14.30
N MET A 268 -2.76 -15.90 -15.06
CA MET A 268 -2.68 -15.20 -16.34
C MET A 268 -2.24 -13.74 -16.17
N LEU A 269 -2.74 -13.03 -15.16
CA LEU A 269 -2.29 -11.67 -14.87
C LEU A 269 -0.81 -11.65 -14.45
N ASP A 270 -0.41 -12.59 -13.58
CA ASP A 270 0.99 -12.73 -13.17
C ASP A 270 1.91 -13.00 -14.38
N PHE A 271 1.51 -13.93 -15.26
CA PHE A 271 2.25 -14.23 -16.48
C PHE A 271 2.38 -13.03 -17.41
N LYS A 272 1.29 -12.27 -17.62
CA LYS A 272 1.34 -11.02 -18.40
C LYS A 272 2.31 -9.99 -17.80
N ILE A 273 2.35 -9.86 -16.47
CA ILE A 273 3.28 -8.95 -15.78
C ILE A 273 4.72 -9.43 -15.96
N LEU A 274 4.99 -10.72 -15.77
CA LEU A 274 6.33 -11.30 -15.96
C LEU A 274 6.84 -11.09 -17.38
N LEU A 275 6.01 -11.33 -18.39
CA LEU A 275 6.38 -11.10 -19.80
C LEU A 275 6.70 -9.63 -20.09
N LYS A 276 5.96 -8.69 -19.49
CA LYS A 276 6.21 -7.25 -19.69
C LYS A 276 7.45 -6.73 -18.95
N THR A 277 7.91 -7.43 -17.91
CA THR A 277 8.95 -6.93 -17.00
C THR A 277 10.30 -6.69 -17.70
N PRO A 278 10.86 -7.64 -18.49
CA PRO A 278 12.15 -7.43 -19.17
C PRO A 278 12.14 -6.23 -20.12
N PHE A 279 11.06 -6.05 -20.89
CA PHE A 279 10.93 -4.93 -21.83
C PHE A 279 10.89 -3.58 -21.13
N LYS A 280 10.29 -3.51 -19.93
CA LYS A 280 10.24 -2.28 -19.15
C LYS A 280 11.60 -1.95 -18.54
N VAL A 281 12.32 -2.95 -18.03
CA VAL A 281 13.67 -2.78 -17.47
C VAL A 281 14.65 -2.32 -18.56
N LEU A 282 14.57 -2.89 -19.77
CA LEU A 282 15.44 -2.54 -20.89
C LEU A 282 15.17 -1.14 -21.48
N LYS A 283 13.94 -0.64 -21.41
CA LYS A 283 13.60 0.73 -21.86
C LYS A 283 14.15 1.82 -20.94
N GLY A 284 14.67 1.48 -19.77
CA GLY A 284 15.17 2.45 -18.80
C GLY A 284 14.04 3.24 -18.12
N HIS A 285 14.35 3.75 -16.93
CA HIS A 285 13.54 4.75 -16.26
C HIS A 285 13.90 6.13 -16.83
N GLU A 286 13.38 6.46 -18.02
CA GLU A 286 13.34 7.87 -18.48
C GLU A 286 12.35 8.69 -17.65
#